data_AF-A0A5J4VY50-F1
#
_entry.id   AF-A0A5J4VY50-F1
#
_cell.length_a   1.000
_cell.length_b   1.000
_cell.length_c   1.000
_cell.angle_alpha   90.00
_cell.angle_beta   90.00
_cell.angle_gamma   90.00
#
_symmetry.space_group_name_H-M   'P 1'
#
loop_
_entity.id
_entity.type
_entity.pdbx_description
1 polymer ?
#
loop_
_entity_poly.entity_id
_entity_poly.type
_entity_poly.pdbx_seq_one_letter_code
_entity_poly.pdbx_strand_id
1 'polypeptide(L)'
;MVVFDRELTQGVWRIFAKATKLSASFGIGIIDANQTEIQHPFRTNNRLNNNSICYIGKMLWIKGSRKVDSTNKEIATNQSVTAVVDLISDPHTFCLAIDATIQPFCVTHIPDKVKFIFTLGYPSDQWKIISLNESQIGIDLDKFDEKKRYKYE
;
A
#
# COMPACT_ATOMS: atom_id res chain seq x y z
N MET A 1 10.97 -6.21 4.79
CA MET A 1 10.21 -4.95 4.66
C MET A 1 10.92 -3.86 5.46
N VAL A 2 10.75 -2.61 5.06
CA VAL A 2 11.24 -1.42 5.77
C VAL A 2 10.04 -0.52 6.04
N VAL A 3 9.95 0.04 7.25
CA VAL A 3 8.92 1.02 7.63
C VAL A 3 9.46 2.41 7.41
N PHE A 4 8.67 3.26 6.75
CA PHE A 4 8.92 4.69 6.72
C PHE A 4 8.45 5.28 8.04
N ASP A 5 9.37 5.81 8.84
CA ASP A 5 9.09 6.19 10.23
C ASP A 5 8.37 7.55 10.33
N ARG A 6 7.15 7.58 9.78
CA ARG A 6 6.20 8.67 9.90
C ARG A 6 4.82 8.06 10.13
N GLU A 7 4.32 8.26 11.34
CA GLU A 7 2.96 7.89 11.72
C GLU A 7 1.94 8.87 11.15
N LEU A 8 0.87 8.34 10.57
CA LEU A 8 -0.25 9.09 10.02
C LEU A 8 -1.48 8.78 10.86
N THR A 9 -2.09 9.82 11.43
CA THR A 9 -3.26 9.74 12.32
C THR A 9 -4.48 10.53 11.82
N GLN A 10 -4.30 11.38 10.81
CA GLN A 10 -5.34 12.24 10.23
C GLN A 10 -4.90 12.72 8.85
N GLY A 11 -5.86 13.22 8.06
CA GLY A 11 -5.61 13.84 6.77
C GLY A 11 -5.48 12.84 5.62
N VAL A 12 -5.23 13.37 4.41
CA VAL A 12 -4.96 12.55 3.23
C VAL A 12 -3.48 12.65 2.88
N TRP A 13 -2.78 11.52 2.79
CA TRP A 13 -1.34 11.47 2.59
C TRP A 13 -0.99 10.73 1.32
N ARG A 14 0.01 11.27 0.60
CA ARG A 14 0.52 10.71 -0.65
C ARG A 14 2.03 10.54 -0.53
N ILE A 15 2.48 9.29 -0.53
CA ILE A 15 3.90 8.99 -0.71
C ILE A 15 4.17 8.73 -2.18
N PHE A 16 5.14 9.46 -2.73
CA PHE A 16 5.56 9.35 -4.12
C PHE A 16 6.98 8.80 -4.18
N ALA A 17 7.15 7.70 -4.90
CA ALA A 17 8.43 7.01 -5.03
C ALA A 17 8.64 6.50 -6.46
N LYS A 18 9.88 6.19 -6.81
CA LYS A 18 10.27 5.57 -8.08
C LYS A 18 10.96 4.24 -7.82
N ALA A 19 10.55 3.20 -8.54
CA ALA A 19 11.21 1.89 -8.49
C ALA A 19 12.48 1.94 -9.36
N THR A 20 13.66 2.11 -8.77
CA THR A 20 14.90 2.30 -9.56
C THR A 20 15.59 0.99 -9.89
N LYS A 21 15.53 0.01 -8.98
CA LYS A 21 15.99 -1.35 -9.20
C LYS A 21 15.10 -2.28 -8.41
N LEU A 22 14.54 -3.29 -9.05
CA LEU A 22 13.63 -4.21 -8.39
C LEU A 22 13.87 -5.64 -8.84
N SER A 23 13.41 -6.56 -8.00
CA SER A 23 13.46 -8.00 -8.18
C SER A 23 12.14 -8.61 -7.70
N ALA A 24 12.08 -9.94 -7.57
CA ALA A 24 10.88 -10.60 -7.08
C ALA A 24 10.54 -10.14 -5.66
N SER A 25 9.24 -10.02 -5.36
CA SER A 25 8.73 -9.56 -4.06
C SER A 25 9.03 -8.09 -3.71
N PHE A 26 9.15 -7.22 -4.71
CA PHE A 26 9.25 -5.77 -4.54
C PHE A 26 7.86 -5.11 -4.44
N GLY A 27 7.70 -4.13 -3.55
CA GLY A 27 6.39 -3.52 -3.33
C GLY A 27 6.32 -2.37 -2.35
N ILE A 28 5.11 -1.85 -2.16
CA ILE A 28 4.77 -0.74 -1.27
C ILE A 28 3.42 -1.01 -0.59
N GLY A 29 3.20 -0.42 0.58
CA GLY A 29 1.98 -0.64 1.34
C GLY A 29 1.86 0.26 2.57
N ILE A 30 0.98 -0.15 3.47
CA ILE A 30 0.82 0.42 4.81
C ILE A 30 0.79 -0.68 5.87
N ILE A 31 1.13 -0.32 7.10
CA ILE A 31 0.98 -1.16 8.28
C ILE A 31 0.28 -0.37 9.38
N ASP A 32 -0.54 -1.04 10.18
CA ASP A 32 -1.05 -0.50 11.45
C ASP A 32 0.14 -0.08 12.31
N ALA A 33 0.16 1.20 12.68
CA ALA A 33 1.24 1.79 13.43
C ALA A 33 1.25 1.39 14.92
N ASN A 34 0.26 0.63 15.40
CA ASN A 34 0.27 -0.01 16.71
C ASN A 34 1.05 -1.34 16.71
N GLN A 35 1.48 -1.84 15.55
CA GLN A 35 2.28 -3.06 15.47
C GLN A 35 3.68 -2.85 16.05
N THR A 36 4.07 -3.73 16.98
CA THR A 36 5.44 -3.80 17.52
C THR A 36 6.38 -4.63 16.65
N GLU A 37 5.83 -5.51 15.80
CA GLU A 37 6.59 -6.36 14.89
C GLU A 37 6.18 -6.14 13.42
N ILE A 38 7.16 -6.10 12.54
CA ILE A 38 6.94 -5.98 11.09
C ILE A 38 6.88 -7.38 10.49
N GLN A 39 5.67 -7.95 10.36
CA GLN A 39 5.50 -9.28 9.77
C GLN A 39 5.73 -9.28 8.26
N HIS A 40 6.23 -10.41 7.73
CA HIS A 40 6.33 -10.59 6.28
C HIS A 40 4.92 -10.67 5.65
N PRO A 41 4.67 -10.01 4.51
CA PRO A 41 3.35 -9.90 3.89
C PRO A 41 2.80 -11.24 3.36
N PHE A 42 3.64 -12.27 3.25
CA PHE A 42 3.23 -13.63 2.86
C PHE A 42 2.98 -14.55 4.05
N ARG A 43 3.15 -14.10 5.31
CA ARG A 43 2.87 -14.93 6.48
C ARG A 43 1.35 -15.11 6.62
N THR A 44 0.86 -16.20 6.05
CA THR A 44 -0.57 -16.60 6.09
C THR A 44 -0.96 -17.30 7.39
N ASN A 45 -0.01 -17.84 8.14
CA ASN A 45 -0.30 -18.62 9.35
C ASN A 45 -0.61 -17.72 10.56
N ASN A 46 -0.57 -16.40 10.38
CA ASN A 46 -0.81 -15.42 11.43
C ASN A 46 -1.66 -14.23 10.94
N ARG A 47 -2.73 -14.51 10.17
CA ARG A 47 -3.61 -13.47 9.60
C ARG A 47 -4.15 -12.49 10.66
N LEU A 48 -4.37 -12.97 11.88
CA LEU A 48 -4.86 -12.14 12.97
C LEU A 48 -3.83 -11.11 13.46
N ASN A 49 -2.53 -11.38 13.30
CA ASN A 49 -1.47 -10.45 13.75
C ASN A 49 -0.76 -9.75 12.58
N ASN A 50 -1.00 -10.16 11.33
CA ASN A 50 -0.46 -9.44 10.18
C ASN A 50 -1.36 -8.25 9.89
N ASN A 51 -1.01 -7.06 10.38
CA ASN A 51 -1.80 -5.84 10.18
C ASN A 51 -1.21 -4.95 9.08
N SER A 52 -0.84 -5.56 7.96
CA SER A 52 -0.31 -4.86 6.79
C SER A 52 -1.21 -5.02 5.55
N ILE A 53 -1.16 -3.99 4.70
CA ILE A 53 -1.65 -4.01 3.33
C ILE A 53 -0.44 -3.80 2.43
N CYS A 54 -0.15 -4.74 1.54
CA CYS A 54 1.00 -4.66 0.64
C CYS A 54 0.58 -4.91 -0.81
N TYR A 55 1.07 -4.07 -1.72
CA TYR A 55 1.04 -4.34 -3.14
C TYR A 55 2.41 -4.83 -3.60
N ILE A 56 2.50 -6.10 -4.00
CA ILE A 56 3.75 -6.79 -4.31
C ILE A 56 3.62 -7.53 -5.64
N GLY A 57 4.54 -7.28 -6.56
CA GLY A 57 4.39 -7.70 -7.96
C GLY A 57 3.11 -7.07 -8.53
N LYS A 58 2.14 -7.90 -8.92
CA LYS A 58 0.78 -7.50 -9.35
C LYS A 58 -0.33 -7.80 -8.33
N MET A 59 0.03 -8.18 -7.11
CA MET A 59 -0.91 -8.73 -6.14
C MET A 59 -1.07 -7.79 -4.95
N LEU A 60 -2.33 -7.57 -4.58
CA LEU A 60 -2.69 -6.95 -3.31
C LEU A 60 -2.74 -8.03 -2.23
N TRP A 61 -2.11 -7.76 -1.10
CA TRP A 61 -2.11 -8.58 0.11
C TRP A 61 -2.71 -7.77 1.23
N ILE A 62 -3.77 -8.29 1.85
CA ILE A 62 -4.43 -7.68 3.01
C ILE A 62 -4.32 -8.69 4.14
N LYS A 63 -3.59 -8.33 5.20
CA LYS A 63 -3.37 -9.20 6.38
C LYS A 63 -2.86 -10.59 6.01
N GLY A 64 -1.92 -10.63 5.07
CA GLY A 64 -1.35 -11.87 4.53
C GLY A 64 -2.22 -12.62 3.52
N SER A 65 -3.46 -12.18 3.28
CA SER A 65 -4.37 -12.79 2.31
C SER A 65 -4.25 -12.12 0.93
N ARG A 66 -3.89 -12.91 -0.07
CA ARG A 66 -3.78 -12.47 -1.47
C ARG A 66 -5.17 -12.18 -2.07
N LYS A 67 -5.32 -11.04 -2.73
CA LYS A 67 -6.46 -10.69 -3.58
C LYS A 67 -6.00 -10.81 -5.04
N VAL A 68 -6.60 -11.75 -5.77
CA VAL A 68 -6.24 -12.06 -7.16
C VAL A 68 -7.08 -11.21 -8.09
N ASP A 69 -6.43 -10.35 -8.87
CA ASP A 69 -7.06 -9.57 -9.94
C ASP A 69 -6.08 -9.46 -11.11
N SER A 70 -6.52 -9.86 -12.31
CA SER A 70 -5.71 -9.84 -13.54
C SER A 70 -5.56 -8.44 -14.14
N THR A 71 -6.36 -7.47 -13.70
CA THR A 71 -6.32 -6.08 -14.17
C THR A 71 -5.27 -5.23 -13.46
N ASN A 72 -4.74 -5.73 -12.34
CA ASN A 72 -3.62 -5.11 -11.62
C ASN A 72 -2.34 -5.17 -12.46
N LYS A 73 -1.60 -4.06 -12.50
CA LYS A 73 -0.32 -3.94 -13.22
C LYS A 73 0.85 -4.14 -12.26
N GLU A 74 1.79 -4.98 -12.64
CA GLU A 74 3.03 -5.12 -11.87
C GLU A 74 3.86 -3.83 -11.89
N ILE A 75 4.49 -3.50 -10.76
CA ILE A 75 5.46 -2.40 -10.69
C ILE A 75 6.72 -2.82 -11.47
N ALA A 76 7.07 -2.05 -12.50
CA ALA A 76 8.26 -2.26 -13.31
C ALA A 76 9.35 -1.22 -13.02
N THR A 77 10.58 -1.56 -13.45
CA THR A 77 11.74 -0.68 -13.27
C THR A 77 11.50 0.65 -13.95
N ASN A 78 11.94 1.73 -13.30
CA ASN A 78 11.76 3.14 -13.67
C ASN A 78 10.32 3.68 -13.60
N GLN A 79 9.36 2.90 -13.12
CA GLN A 79 8.01 3.42 -12.88
C GLN A 79 7.92 4.22 -11.59
N SER A 80 7.03 5.20 -11.62
CA SER A 80 6.65 5.99 -10.48
C SER A 80 5.42 5.39 -9.80
N VAL A 81 5.44 5.34 -8.48
CA VAL A 81 4.35 4.80 -7.66
C VAL A 81 3.91 5.86 -6.66
N THR A 82 2.60 6.08 -6.59
CA THR A 82 1.97 6.92 -5.57
C THR A 82 1.07 6.05 -4.72
N ALA A 83 1.37 5.90 -3.44
CA ALA A 83 0.45 5.28 -2.49
C ALA A 83 -0.28 6.36 -1.70
N VAL A 84 -1.59 6.18 -1.53
CA VAL A 84 -2.50 7.18 -0.97
C VAL A 84 -3.21 6.58 0.22
N VAL A 85 -3.18 7.31 1.33
CA VAL A 85 -3.92 7.00 2.55
C VAL A 85 -4.88 8.16 2.77
N ASP A 86 -6.16 7.87 2.94
CA ASP A 86 -7.18 8.83 3.29
C ASP A 86 -7.74 8.49 4.68
N LEU A 87 -7.38 9.31 5.67
CA LEU A 87 -7.86 9.24 7.05
C LEU A 87 -8.94 10.29 7.34
N ILE A 88 -9.51 10.90 6.29
CA ILE A 88 -10.67 11.80 6.39
C ILE A 88 -11.94 11.05 5.99
N SER A 89 -11.85 10.17 4.98
CA SER A 89 -12.98 9.36 4.52
C SER A 89 -13.48 8.44 5.62
N ASP A 90 -14.80 8.25 5.72
CA ASP A 90 -15.42 7.21 6.55
C ASP A 90 -16.11 6.18 5.63
N PRO A 91 -15.56 4.96 5.50
CA PRO A 91 -14.39 4.42 6.21
C PRO A 91 -13.04 4.94 5.66
N HIS A 92 -11.97 4.90 6.48
CA HIS A 92 -10.62 5.23 6.03
C HIS A 92 -10.18 4.34 4.87
N THR A 93 -9.40 4.89 3.93
CA THR A 93 -9.09 4.19 2.68
C THR A 93 -7.62 4.23 2.27
N PHE A 94 -7.22 3.21 1.51
CA PHE A 94 -5.91 3.09 0.88
C PHE A 94 -6.04 2.70 -0.59
N CYS A 95 -5.28 3.35 -1.46
CA CYS A 95 -5.12 2.94 -2.85
C CYS A 95 -3.71 3.27 -3.35
N LEU A 96 -3.40 2.88 -4.59
CA LEU A 96 -2.16 3.31 -5.23
C LEU A 96 -2.33 3.54 -6.73
N ALA A 97 -1.40 4.30 -7.29
CA ALA A 97 -1.26 4.53 -8.71
C ALA A 97 0.16 4.17 -9.18
N ILE A 98 0.26 3.66 -10.41
CA ILE A 98 1.53 3.42 -11.12
C ILE A 98 1.52 4.31 -12.36
N ASP A 99 2.56 5.14 -12.52
CA ASP A 99 2.67 6.16 -13.57
C ASP A 99 1.37 6.98 -13.73
N ALA A 100 0.90 7.53 -12.61
CA ALA A 100 -0.36 8.27 -12.47
C ALA A 100 -1.65 7.50 -12.81
N THR A 101 -1.56 6.22 -13.19
CA THR A 101 -2.71 5.34 -13.42
C THR A 101 -3.09 4.64 -12.12
N ILE A 102 -4.25 4.98 -11.56
CA ILE A 102 -4.81 4.33 -10.37
C ILE A 102 -4.95 2.82 -10.63
N GLN A 103 -4.44 2.00 -9.71
CA GLN A 103 -4.68 0.56 -9.76
C GLN A 103 -6.14 0.28 -9.45
N PRO A 104 -6.75 -0.73 -10.09
CA PRO A 104 -8.19 -0.96 -10.03
C PRO A 104 -8.62 -1.59 -8.70
N PHE A 105 -8.14 -1.12 -7.56
CA PHE A 105 -8.58 -1.54 -6.23
C PHE A 105 -8.53 -0.37 -5.24
N CYS A 106 -9.39 -0.46 -4.23
CA CYS A 106 -9.30 0.36 -3.03
C CYS A 106 -9.44 -0.56 -1.81
N VAL A 107 -8.67 -0.30 -0.76
CA VAL A 107 -8.86 -0.94 0.55
C VAL A 107 -9.59 0.04 1.45
N THR A 108 -10.67 -0.42 2.08
CA THR A 108 -11.51 0.36 2.99
C THR A 108 -11.35 -0.16 4.42
N HIS A 109 -11.77 0.64 5.40
CA HIS A 109 -11.71 0.32 6.82
C HIS A 109 -10.27 0.09 7.31
N ILE A 110 -9.30 0.80 6.72
CA ILE A 110 -7.91 0.72 7.17
C ILE A 110 -7.80 1.26 8.61
N PRO A 111 -6.76 0.87 9.37
CA PRO A 111 -6.55 1.36 10.73
C PRO A 111 -6.49 2.88 10.83
N ASP A 112 -6.91 3.43 11.96
CA ASP A 112 -6.86 4.89 12.26
C ASP A 112 -5.44 5.46 12.28
N LYS A 113 -4.45 4.58 12.45
CA LYS A 113 -3.05 4.93 12.63
C LYS A 113 -2.20 4.03 11.75
N VAL A 114 -1.54 4.60 10.75
CA VAL A 114 -0.76 3.82 9.78
C VAL A 114 0.62 4.42 9.52
N LYS A 115 1.55 3.56 9.07
CA LYS A 115 2.85 3.95 8.51
C LYS A 115 2.99 3.36 7.12
N PHE A 116 3.64 4.08 6.21
CA PHE A 116 4.02 3.51 4.92
C PHE A 116 5.11 2.45 5.08
N ILE A 117 5.04 1.40 4.27
CA ILE A 117 6.03 0.33 4.24
C ILE A 117 6.49 0.05 2.82
N PHE A 118 7.74 -0.38 2.70
CA PHE A 118 8.37 -0.80 1.46
C PHE A 118 8.83 -2.25 1.58
N THR A 119 8.54 -3.06 0.56
CA THR A 119 9.04 -4.42 0.45
C THR A 119 10.20 -4.43 -0.54
N LEU A 120 11.34 -4.93 -0.08
CA LEU A 120 12.56 -5.16 -0.84
C LEU A 120 12.82 -6.66 -0.74
N GLY A 121 12.80 -7.37 -1.87
CA GLY A 121 13.00 -8.82 -1.92
C GLY A 121 14.47 -9.20 -1.89
N TYR A 122 15.33 -8.37 -2.48
CA TYR A 122 16.77 -8.62 -2.58
C TYR A 122 17.59 -7.41 -2.10
N PRO A 123 18.83 -7.61 -1.61
CA PRO A 123 19.70 -6.52 -1.16
C PRO A 123 19.99 -5.45 -2.21
N SER A 124 19.84 -5.80 -3.50
CA SER A 124 20.06 -4.88 -4.61
C SER A 124 18.84 -4.05 -4.98
N ASP A 125 17.68 -4.29 -4.36
CA ASP A 125 16.46 -3.54 -4.62
C ASP A 125 16.57 -2.12 -4.09
N GLN A 126 15.97 -1.19 -4.83
CA GLN A 126 16.07 0.23 -4.57
C GLN A 126 14.76 0.94 -4.91
N TRP A 127 14.27 1.65 -3.90
CA TRP A 127 13.28 2.71 -4.06
C TRP A 127 13.98 4.06 -4.00
N LYS A 128 13.61 4.99 -4.89
CA LYS A 128 13.88 6.42 -4.71
C LYS A 128 12.61 7.08 -4.19
N ILE A 129 12.57 7.43 -2.92
CA ILE A 129 11.47 8.22 -2.34
C ILE A 129 11.64 9.66 -2.83
N ILE A 130 10.59 10.23 -3.41
CA ILE A 130 10.59 11.57 -3.99
C ILE A 130 9.94 12.57 -3.05
N SER A 131 8.78 12.23 -2.48
CA SER A 131 8.08 13.10 -1.54
C SER A 131 7.08 12.34 -0.68
N LEU A 132 6.76 12.92 0.47
CA LEU A 132 5.58 12.61 1.28
C LEU A 132 4.84 13.92 1.52
N ASN A 133 3.63 14.03 0.97
CA ASN A 133 2.84 15.26 1.07
C ASN A 133 1.45 14.96 1.60
N GLU A 134 0.94 15.87 2.42
CA GLU A 134 -0.48 15.93 2.73
C GLU A 134 -1.24 16.53 1.53
N SER A 135 -2.45 16.05 1.29
CA SER A 135 -3.31 16.41 0.17
C SER A 135 -4.68 16.83 0.69
N GLN A 136 -5.31 17.78 0.02
CA GLN A 136 -6.71 18.15 0.27
C GLN A 136 -7.68 17.27 -0.54
N ILE A 137 -7.17 16.41 -1.42
CA ILE A 137 -7.96 15.58 -2.32
C ILE A 137 -7.90 14.14 -1.83
N GLY A 138 -9.02 13.68 -1.28
CA GLY A 138 -9.26 12.31 -0.83
C GLY A 138 -9.36 11.28 -1.95
N ILE A 139 -9.71 10.05 -1.56
CA ILE A 139 -9.98 8.94 -2.48
C ILE A 139 -11.45 8.96 -2.86
N ASP A 140 -11.72 9.14 -4.15
CA ASP A 140 -13.07 9.03 -4.71
C ASP A 140 -13.41 7.55 -4.95
N LEU A 141 -14.25 6.98 -4.08
CA LEU A 141 -14.63 5.57 -4.12
C LEU A 141 -15.39 5.19 -5.39
N ASP A 142 -16.12 6.13 -6.01
CA ASP A 142 -16.93 5.86 -7.21
C ASP A 142 -16.09 5.56 -8.45
N LYS A 143 -14.79 5.87 -8.40
CA LYS A 143 -13.80 5.47 -9.41
C LYS A 143 -13.41 3.98 -9.32
N PHE A 144 -13.83 3.28 -8.28
CA PHE A 144 -13.55 1.86 -8.07
C PHE A 144 -14.84 1.05 -8.17
N ASP A 145 -14.79 -0.03 -8.96
CA ASP A 145 -15.81 -1.09 -8.95
C ASP A 145 -16.00 -1.60 -7.51
N GLU A 146 -17.24 -1.69 -7.04
CA GLU A 146 -17.60 -2.16 -5.70
C GLU A 146 -16.96 -3.52 -5.37
N LYS A 147 -16.87 -4.43 -6.36
CA LYS A 147 -16.23 -5.75 -6.19
C LYS A 147 -14.73 -5.67 -5.93
N LYS A 148 -14.13 -4.51 -6.18
CA LYS A 148 -12.70 -4.22 -6.02
C LYS A 148 -12.43 -3.24 -4.86
N ARG A 149 -13.46 -2.92 -4.09
CA ARG A 149 -13.37 -2.26 -2.79
C ARG A 149 -13.21 -3.34 -1.73
N TYR A 150 -11.97 -3.67 -1.39
CA TYR A 150 -11.67 -4.70 -0.40
C TYR A 150 -11.77 -4.12 1.01
N LYS A 151 -12.42 -4.82 1.93
CA LYS A 151 -12.35 -4.46 3.35
C LYS A 151 -11.05 -4.96 3.96
N TYR A 152 -10.52 -4.18 4.89
CA TYR A 152 -9.45 -4.58 5.79
C TYR A 152 -9.98 -5.56 6.85
N GLU A 153 -10.09 -6.85 6.51
CA GLU A 153 -10.58 -7.92 7.40
C GLU A 153 -9.65 -9.15 7.38
#